data_AF-A0A940M8Z9-F1
#
_entry.id   AF-A0A940M8Z9-F1
#
_cell.length_a   1.000
_cell.length_b   1.000
_cell.length_c   1.000
_cell.angle_alpha   90.00
_cell.angle_beta   90.00
_cell.angle_gamma   90.00
#
_symmetry.space_group_name_H-M   'P 1'
#
loop_
_entity.id
_entity.type
_entity.pdbx_description
1 polymer ?
#
loop_
_entity_poly.entity_id
_entity_poly.type
_entity_poly.pdbx_seq_one_letter_code
_entity_poly.pdbx_strand_id
1 'polypeptide(L)'
;MTPPLARFNAASAPEALDALREVCAGSSWGGRLLAGRPYASLDALLDASDAATAALDDSGLDEAMAGHPPIGRPAPGDPVSAREQRGMAGASDALKEELVELNLAYQEKFGHVFLICATGATARHMRDALAERLSHTAGQERAIARTELGRINRIRLTRLMAAPAASVSTHVLDTSAGRPAAGVPVALAARAGAKDPWTELGGSATDADGRCKDLPALPDDTTQVRLVFDTEAHLATTTPADPQQDAPALRDSGAFFPEVTVAFAVTPGEHYHVPLLLNPFGYSVYRGS
;
A
#
# COMPACT_ATOMS: atom_id res chain seq x y z
N MET A 1 14.89 -12.51 -12.28
CA MET A 1 13.43 -12.77 -12.38
C MET A 1 12.94 -12.24 -13.73
N THR A 2 12.00 -12.93 -14.37
CA THR A 2 11.36 -12.44 -15.61
C THR A 2 10.58 -11.15 -15.31
N PRO A 3 10.75 -10.06 -16.09
CA PRO A 3 9.98 -8.82 -15.88
C PRO A 3 8.47 -9.06 -15.84
N PRO A 4 7.68 -8.34 -15.02
CA PRO A 4 6.25 -8.60 -14.86
C PRO A 4 5.46 -8.60 -16.18
N LEU A 5 5.76 -7.69 -17.10
CA LEU A 5 5.14 -7.66 -18.43
C LEU A 5 5.48 -8.90 -19.27
N ALA A 6 6.75 -9.34 -19.23
CA ALA A 6 7.16 -10.55 -19.93
C ALA A 6 6.49 -11.81 -19.33
N ARG A 7 6.31 -11.84 -18.01
CA ARG A 7 5.52 -12.88 -17.32
C ARG A 7 4.06 -12.85 -17.77
N PHE A 8 3.44 -11.67 -17.81
CA PHE A 8 2.07 -11.51 -18.32
C PHE A 8 1.93 -11.97 -19.78
N ASN A 9 2.89 -11.64 -20.64
CA ASN A 9 2.91 -12.09 -22.04
C ASN A 9 3.02 -13.62 -22.19
N ALA A 10 3.79 -14.28 -21.31
CA ALA A 10 4.03 -15.72 -21.38
C ALA A 10 3.04 -16.57 -20.55
N ALA A 11 2.25 -15.95 -19.66
CA ALA A 11 1.28 -16.64 -18.80
C ALA A 11 0.19 -17.35 -19.61
N SER A 12 -0.38 -18.42 -19.05
CA SER A 12 -1.54 -19.08 -19.64
C SER A 12 -2.73 -18.12 -19.74
N ALA A 13 -3.70 -18.43 -20.61
CA ALA A 13 -4.86 -17.57 -20.78
C ALA A 13 -5.67 -17.37 -19.47
N PRO A 14 -5.93 -18.41 -18.64
CA PRO A 14 -6.59 -18.23 -17.35
C PRO A 14 -5.81 -17.34 -16.38
N GLU A 15 -4.50 -17.57 -16.21
CA GLU A 15 -3.66 -16.78 -15.29
C GLU A 15 -3.61 -15.30 -15.67
N ALA A 16 -3.49 -15.00 -16.97
CA ALA A 16 -3.50 -13.63 -17.45
C ALA A 16 -4.87 -12.96 -17.27
N LEU A 17 -5.98 -13.70 -17.46
CA LEU A 17 -7.32 -13.17 -17.19
C LEU A 17 -7.56 -12.91 -15.70
N ASP A 18 -7.08 -13.78 -14.82
CA ASP A 18 -7.19 -13.57 -13.38
C ASP A 18 -6.44 -12.30 -12.94
N ALA A 19 -5.23 -12.09 -13.46
CA ALA A 19 -4.48 -10.85 -13.22
C ALA A 19 -5.22 -9.61 -13.78
N LEU A 20 -5.88 -9.72 -14.94
CA LEU A 20 -6.67 -8.62 -15.52
C LEU A 20 -7.95 -8.33 -14.72
N ARG A 21 -8.57 -9.34 -14.10
CA ARG A 21 -9.76 -9.17 -13.24
C ARG A 21 -9.46 -8.36 -11.99
N GLU A 22 -8.23 -8.40 -11.48
CA GLU A 22 -7.79 -7.52 -10.38
C GLU A 22 -7.73 -6.04 -10.80
N VAL A 23 -7.62 -5.76 -12.10
CA VAL A 23 -7.63 -4.40 -12.65
C VAL A 23 -9.06 -3.91 -12.89
N CYS A 24 -9.84 -4.70 -13.64
CA CYS A 24 -11.16 -4.31 -14.12
C CYS A 24 -12.06 -5.54 -14.23
N ALA A 25 -13.29 -5.42 -13.72
CA ALA A 25 -14.27 -6.50 -13.76
C ALA A 25 -14.85 -6.77 -15.18
N GLY A 26 -14.69 -5.82 -16.11
CA GLY A 26 -15.23 -5.91 -17.46
C GLY A 26 -14.63 -7.06 -18.26
N SER A 27 -15.44 -8.08 -18.54
CA SER A 27 -15.02 -9.32 -19.20
C SER A 27 -14.55 -9.07 -20.64
N SER A 28 -15.25 -8.22 -21.38
CA SER A 28 -14.91 -7.85 -22.76
C SER A 28 -13.61 -7.03 -22.84
N TRP A 29 -13.34 -6.18 -21.85
CA TRP A 29 -12.07 -5.47 -21.71
C TRP A 29 -10.93 -6.46 -21.47
N GLY A 30 -11.08 -7.38 -20.51
CA GLY A 30 -10.07 -8.39 -20.19
C GLY A 30 -9.79 -9.32 -21.39
N GLY A 31 -10.82 -9.74 -22.10
CA GLY A 31 -10.70 -10.56 -23.30
C GLY A 31 -9.94 -9.88 -24.45
N ARG A 32 -10.18 -8.57 -24.66
CA ARG A 32 -9.42 -7.78 -25.66
C ARG A 32 -7.94 -7.70 -25.29
N LEU A 33 -7.63 -7.45 -24.02
CA LEU A 33 -6.23 -7.35 -23.57
C LEU A 33 -5.52 -8.69 -23.67
N LEU A 34 -6.21 -9.78 -23.34
CA LEU A 34 -5.69 -11.13 -23.46
C LEU A 34 -5.32 -11.48 -24.91
N ALA A 35 -6.21 -11.15 -25.85
CA ALA A 35 -6.05 -11.42 -27.28
C ALA A 35 -4.97 -10.53 -27.94
N GLY A 36 -4.70 -9.35 -27.39
CA GLY A 36 -3.66 -8.43 -27.87
C GLY A 36 -2.23 -8.79 -27.46
N ARG A 37 -2.03 -9.84 -26.65
CA ARG A 37 -0.68 -10.30 -26.28
C ARG A 37 0.05 -10.92 -27.49
N PRO A 38 1.39 -10.82 -27.56
CA PRO A 38 2.27 -10.18 -26.59
C PRO A 38 2.40 -8.66 -26.81
N TYR A 39 2.47 -7.89 -25.73
CA TYR A 39 2.74 -6.45 -25.77
C TYR A 39 4.25 -6.16 -25.74
N ALA A 40 4.70 -5.23 -26.59
CA ALA A 40 6.11 -4.87 -26.69
C ALA A 40 6.61 -4.01 -25.53
N SER A 41 5.73 -3.23 -24.89
CA SER A 41 6.05 -2.34 -23.78
C SER A 41 4.84 -2.15 -22.86
N LEU A 42 5.07 -1.56 -21.68
CA LEU A 42 3.98 -1.16 -20.79
C LEU A 42 3.07 -0.14 -21.48
N ASP A 43 3.64 0.83 -22.19
CA ASP A 43 2.84 1.83 -22.92
C ASP A 43 1.92 1.19 -23.95
N ALA A 44 2.40 0.19 -24.71
CA ALA A 44 1.56 -0.54 -25.67
C ALA A 44 0.39 -1.28 -25.00
N LEU A 45 0.61 -1.84 -23.79
CA LEU A 45 -0.46 -2.45 -23.00
C LEU A 45 -1.45 -1.40 -22.47
N LEU A 46 -0.96 -0.25 -22.02
CA LEU A 46 -1.80 0.84 -21.52
C LEU A 46 -2.64 1.45 -22.65
N ASP A 47 -2.08 1.63 -23.85
CA ASP A 47 -2.82 2.12 -25.02
C ASP A 47 -3.89 1.12 -25.47
N ALA A 48 -3.58 -0.18 -25.43
CA ALA A 48 -4.57 -1.23 -25.68
C ALA A 48 -5.68 -1.24 -24.61
N SER A 49 -5.34 -0.94 -23.36
CA SER A 49 -6.30 -0.75 -22.26
C SER A 49 -7.25 0.40 -22.52
N ASP A 50 -6.72 1.55 -22.90
CA ASP A 50 -7.52 2.74 -23.19
C ASP A 50 -8.47 2.50 -24.37
N ALA A 51 -7.97 1.88 -25.44
CA ALA A 51 -8.78 1.49 -26.60
C ALA A 51 -9.89 0.48 -26.23
N ALA A 52 -9.57 -0.51 -25.39
CA ALA A 52 -10.55 -1.49 -24.92
C ALA A 52 -11.63 -0.85 -24.05
N THR A 53 -11.27 0.10 -23.17
CA THR A 53 -12.23 0.84 -22.36
C THR A 53 -13.11 1.77 -23.19
N ALA A 54 -12.54 2.47 -24.17
CA ALA A 54 -13.31 3.30 -25.10
C ALA A 54 -14.31 2.50 -25.94
N ALA A 55 -13.99 1.25 -26.26
CA ALA A 55 -14.85 0.34 -27.03
C ALA A 55 -15.91 -0.41 -26.20
N LEU A 56 -16.00 -0.16 -24.88
CA LEU A 56 -17.05 -0.75 -24.05
C LEU A 56 -18.42 -0.22 -24.46
N ASP A 57 -19.32 -1.14 -24.79
CA ASP A 57 -20.75 -0.84 -24.83
C ASP A 57 -21.28 -0.59 -23.42
N ASP A 58 -22.55 -0.23 -23.33
CA ASP A 58 -23.17 0.15 -22.07
C ASP A 58 -23.22 -1.02 -21.07
N SER A 59 -23.47 -2.24 -21.56
CA SER A 59 -23.47 -3.45 -20.72
C SER A 59 -22.07 -3.78 -20.18
N GLY A 60 -21.04 -3.66 -21.01
CA GLY A 60 -19.65 -3.88 -20.59
C GLY A 60 -19.14 -2.80 -19.65
N LEU A 61 -19.61 -1.55 -19.81
CA LEU A 61 -19.32 -0.49 -18.86
C LEU A 61 -19.98 -0.74 -17.51
N ASP A 62 -21.25 -1.20 -17.49
CA ASP A 62 -21.96 -1.53 -16.26
C ASP A 62 -21.28 -2.68 -15.51
N GLU A 63 -20.87 -3.74 -16.23
CA GLU A 63 -20.08 -4.84 -15.67
C GLU A 63 -18.76 -4.34 -15.05
N ALA A 64 -18.02 -3.49 -15.78
CA ALA A 64 -16.77 -2.94 -15.29
C ALA A 64 -16.98 -2.09 -14.02
N MET A 65 -18.02 -1.26 -13.99
CA MET A 65 -18.35 -0.39 -12.85
C MET A 65 -18.83 -1.17 -11.62
N ALA A 66 -19.51 -2.31 -11.79
CA ALA A 66 -20.00 -3.13 -10.68
C ALA A 66 -18.88 -3.64 -9.76
N GLY A 67 -17.64 -3.70 -10.25
CA GLY A 67 -16.45 -4.02 -9.45
C GLY A 67 -15.92 -2.88 -8.58
N HIS A 68 -16.52 -1.69 -8.60
CA HIS A 68 -16.03 -0.51 -7.87
C HIS A 68 -16.88 -0.19 -6.63
N PRO A 69 -16.27 -0.07 -5.43
CA PRO A 69 -16.97 0.37 -4.24
C PRO A 69 -17.30 1.87 -4.32
N PRO A 70 -18.39 2.34 -3.68
CA PRO A 70 -18.74 3.75 -3.63
C PRO A 70 -17.66 4.62 -2.98
N ILE A 71 -17.53 5.87 -3.42
CA ILE A 71 -16.61 6.85 -2.81
C ILE A 71 -17.04 7.16 -1.38
N GLY A 72 -16.09 7.12 -0.43
CA GLY A 72 -16.33 7.33 0.99
C GLY A 72 -16.72 6.06 1.75
N ARG A 73 -16.89 4.93 1.05
CA ARG A 73 -17.12 3.60 1.65
C ARG A 73 -16.18 2.58 1.01
N PRO A 74 -14.88 2.61 1.34
CA PRO A 74 -13.95 1.61 0.84
C PRO A 74 -14.41 0.20 1.25
N ALA A 75 -14.20 -0.79 0.38
CA ALA A 75 -14.52 -2.17 0.70
C ALA A 75 -13.72 -2.63 1.95
N PRO A 76 -14.38 -3.16 3.00
CA PRO A 76 -13.70 -3.60 4.21
C PRO A 76 -12.63 -4.66 3.90
N GLY A 77 -11.40 -4.43 4.37
CA GLY A 77 -10.29 -5.36 4.15
C GLY A 77 -9.68 -5.31 2.74
N ASP A 78 -10.11 -4.40 1.87
CA ASP A 78 -9.50 -4.19 0.54
C ASP A 78 -8.48 -3.03 0.58
N PRO A 79 -7.16 -3.34 0.62
CA PRO A 79 -6.11 -2.32 0.66
C PRO A 79 -5.99 -1.52 -0.64
N VAL A 80 -6.47 -2.04 -1.78
CA VAL A 80 -6.46 -1.33 -3.06
C VAL A 80 -7.52 -0.24 -3.04
N SER A 81 -8.75 -0.58 -2.68
CA SER A 81 -9.85 0.36 -2.49
C SER A 81 -9.50 1.44 -1.46
N ALA A 82 -8.96 1.06 -0.30
CA ALA A 82 -8.53 2.01 0.74
C ALA A 82 -7.42 2.96 0.23
N ARG A 83 -6.46 2.46 -0.55
CA ARG A 83 -5.39 3.25 -1.15
C ARG A 83 -5.90 4.25 -2.18
N GLU A 84 -6.79 3.82 -3.07
CA GLU A 84 -7.34 4.66 -4.14
C GLU A 84 -8.17 5.81 -3.58
N GLN A 85 -8.90 5.57 -2.49
CA GLN A 85 -9.72 6.58 -1.83
C GLN A 85 -9.00 7.32 -0.68
N ARG A 86 -7.66 7.32 -0.64
CA ARG A 86 -6.89 7.98 0.45
C ARG A 86 -7.21 9.47 0.63
N GLY A 87 -7.67 10.14 -0.42
CA GLY A 87 -8.16 11.53 -0.33
C GLY A 87 -9.36 11.75 0.59
N MET A 88 -10.04 10.66 1.00
CA MET A 88 -11.10 10.67 2.02
C MET A 88 -10.56 10.65 3.45
N ALA A 89 -9.28 10.29 3.66
CA ALA A 89 -8.67 10.31 4.97
C ALA A 89 -8.63 11.75 5.50
N GLY A 90 -9.18 11.97 6.69
CA GLY A 90 -9.28 13.30 7.31
C GLY A 90 -10.43 14.17 6.81
N ALA A 91 -11.33 13.67 5.95
CA ALA A 91 -12.58 14.37 5.66
C ALA A 91 -13.44 14.51 6.93
N SER A 92 -14.07 15.68 7.11
CA SER A 92 -15.02 15.90 8.20
C SER A 92 -16.25 15.00 8.04
N ASP A 93 -16.93 14.69 9.14
CA ASP A 93 -18.12 13.83 9.08
C ASP A 93 -19.24 14.49 8.26
N ALA A 94 -19.39 15.81 8.35
CA ALA A 94 -20.32 16.57 7.49
C ALA A 94 -20.03 16.39 5.98
N LEU A 95 -18.74 16.39 5.58
CA LEU A 95 -18.39 16.19 4.17
C LEU A 95 -18.63 14.73 3.73
N LYS A 96 -18.44 13.76 4.62
CA LYS A 96 -18.75 12.34 4.34
C LYS A 96 -20.26 12.15 4.19
N GLU A 97 -21.07 12.78 5.05
CA GLU A 97 -22.53 12.75 4.97
C GLU A 97 -23.03 13.35 3.65
N GLU A 98 -22.52 14.52 3.26
CA GLU A 98 -22.85 15.16 1.97
C GLU A 98 -22.49 14.25 0.78
N LEU A 99 -21.33 13.61 0.79
CA LEU A 99 -20.94 12.65 -0.24
C LEU A 99 -21.87 11.43 -0.28
N VAL A 100 -22.35 10.94 0.86
CA VAL A 100 -23.32 9.83 0.90
C VAL A 100 -24.63 10.25 0.23
N GLU A 101 -25.17 11.43 0.56
CA GLU A 101 -26.40 11.95 -0.03
C GLU A 101 -26.27 12.13 -1.55
N LEU A 102 -25.17 12.75 -1.99
CA LEU A 102 -24.91 12.97 -3.41
C LEU A 102 -24.72 11.65 -4.17
N ASN A 103 -24.08 10.64 -3.57
CA ASN A 103 -23.93 9.32 -4.19
C ASN A 103 -25.28 8.63 -4.37
N LEU A 104 -26.18 8.74 -3.38
CA LEU A 104 -27.54 8.20 -3.49
C LEU A 104 -28.33 8.88 -4.61
N ALA A 105 -28.32 10.21 -4.66
CA ALA A 105 -28.97 10.97 -5.72
C ALA A 105 -28.41 10.62 -7.11
N TYR A 106 -27.09 10.41 -7.20
CA TYR A 106 -26.43 10.01 -8.45
C TYR A 106 -26.87 8.61 -8.89
N GLN A 107 -26.88 7.64 -7.97
CA GLN A 107 -27.31 6.27 -8.26
C GLN A 107 -28.78 6.22 -8.66
N GLU A 108 -29.65 7.00 -8.01
CA GLU A 108 -31.06 7.11 -8.37
C GLU A 108 -31.23 7.67 -9.78
N LYS A 109 -30.46 8.70 -10.16
CA LYS A 109 -30.55 9.34 -11.47
C LYS A 109 -29.99 8.48 -12.61
N PHE A 110 -28.81 7.89 -12.42
CA PHE A 110 -28.04 7.25 -13.49
C PHE A 110 -28.10 5.71 -13.46
N GLY A 111 -28.57 5.12 -12.36
CA GLY A 111 -28.71 3.66 -12.21
C GLY A 111 -27.40 2.91 -11.97
N HIS A 112 -26.29 3.62 -11.73
CA HIS A 112 -24.98 3.02 -11.45
C HIS A 112 -24.19 3.86 -10.45
N VAL A 113 -23.11 3.28 -9.91
CA VAL A 113 -22.21 3.96 -8.97
C VAL A 113 -21.54 5.16 -9.61
N PHE A 114 -21.26 6.20 -8.81
CA PHE A 114 -20.39 7.30 -9.20
C PHE A 114 -18.95 6.79 -9.32
N LEU A 115 -18.39 6.91 -10.53
CA LEU A 115 -17.03 6.48 -10.81
C LEU A 115 -16.13 7.69 -11.05
N ILE A 116 -15.06 7.81 -10.28
CA ILE A 116 -14.02 8.82 -10.47
C ILE A 116 -12.65 8.21 -10.17
N CYS A 117 -11.63 8.62 -10.91
CA CYS A 117 -10.26 8.31 -10.56
C CYS A 117 -9.84 9.07 -9.29
N ALA A 118 -10.05 8.44 -8.12
CA ALA A 118 -9.82 9.07 -6.82
C ALA A 118 -8.32 9.24 -6.46
N THR A 119 -7.41 8.60 -7.19
CA THR A 119 -5.97 8.68 -6.88
C THR A 119 -5.47 10.11 -7.04
N GLY A 120 -5.01 10.71 -5.93
CA GLY A 120 -4.53 12.10 -5.89
C GLY A 120 -5.63 13.16 -5.71
N ALA A 121 -6.90 12.77 -5.77
CA ALA A 121 -8.03 13.68 -5.53
C ALA A 121 -8.26 13.90 -4.03
N THR A 122 -8.75 15.08 -3.66
CA THR A 122 -9.21 15.35 -2.28
C THR A 122 -10.69 15.01 -2.14
N ALA A 123 -11.17 14.77 -0.92
CA ALA A 123 -12.60 14.59 -0.64
C ALA A 123 -13.48 15.72 -1.20
N ARG A 124 -13.04 16.97 -1.06
CA ARG A 124 -13.75 18.14 -1.62
C ARG A 124 -13.81 18.11 -3.14
N HIS A 125 -12.70 17.78 -3.81
CA HIS A 125 -12.69 17.66 -5.27
C HIS A 125 -13.65 16.56 -5.76
N MET A 126 -13.68 15.41 -5.07
CA MET A 126 -14.62 14.33 -5.43
C MET A 126 -16.08 14.75 -5.20
N ARG A 127 -16.37 15.48 -4.12
CA ARG A 127 -17.70 16.06 -3.86
C ARG A 127 -18.10 17.02 -4.97
N ASP A 128 -17.23 17.97 -5.32
CA ASP A 128 -17.50 18.98 -6.34
C ASP A 128 -17.77 18.33 -7.72
N ALA A 129 -16.94 17.36 -8.10
CA ALA A 129 -17.12 16.61 -9.34
C ALA A 129 -18.44 15.82 -9.36
N LEU A 130 -18.82 15.21 -8.24
CA LEU A 130 -20.09 14.49 -8.10
C LEU A 130 -21.29 15.44 -8.23
N ALA A 131 -21.24 16.59 -7.55
CA ALA A 131 -22.29 17.61 -7.61
C ALA A 131 -22.46 18.21 -9.02
N GLU A 132 -21.35 18.50 -9.70
CA GLU A 132 -21.36 18.96 -11.10
C GLU A 132 -22.02 17.91 -12.02
N ARG A 133 -21.60 16.65 -11.89
CA ARG A 133 -22.04 15.55 -12.74
C ARG A 133 -23.52 15.18 -12.58
N LEU A 134 -24.13 15.49 -11.43
CA LEU A 134 -25.59 15.38 -11.26
C LEU A 134 -26.39 16.25 -12.23
N SER A 135 -25.79 17.29 -12.84
CA SER A 135 -26.46 18.10 -13.85
C SER A 135 -26.42 17.50 -15.26
N HIS A 136 -25.55 16.50 -15.50
CA HIS A 136 -25.34 15.92 -16.82
C HIS A 136 -26.47 15.02 -17.30
N THR A 137 -26.56 14.86 -18.62
CA THR A 137 -27.37 13.81 -19.26
C THR A 137 -26.72 12.43 -19.07
N ALA A 138 -27.51 11.35 -19.17
CA ALA A 138 -27.00 9.99 -19.06
C ALA A 138 -25.89 9.69 -20.09
N GLY A 139 -26.02 10.20 -21.33
CA GLY A 139 -25.00 10.00 -22.37
C GLY A 139 -23.67 10.70 -22.05
N GLN A 140 -23.71 11.94 -21.56
CA GLN A 140 -22.52 12.66 -21.09
C GLN A 140 -21.86 11.93 -19.92
N GLU A 141 -22.67 11.49 -18.97
CA GLU A 141 -22.17 10.79 -17.79
C GLU A 141 -21.49 9.46 -18.15
N ARG A 142 -22.08 8.67 -19.05
CA ARG A 142 -21.43 7.46 -19.56
C ARG A 142 -20.11 7.71 -20.28
N ALA A 143 -19.97 8.84 -20.99
CA ALA A 143 -18.70 9.22 -21.62
C ALA A 143 -17.63 9.59 -20.57
N ILE A 144 -18.03 10.31 -19.52
CA ILE A 144 -17.16 10.66 -18.38
C ILE A 144 -16.74 9.39 -17.64
N ALA A 145 -17.68 8.49 -17.33
CA ALA A 145 -17.38 7.23 -16.65
C ALA A 145 -16.35 6.37 -17.39
N ARG A 146 -16.43 6.28 -18.74
CA ARG A 146 -15.39 5.59 -19.54
C ARG A 146 -14.01 6.25 -19.39
N THR A 147 -13.97 7.58 -19.38
CA THR A 147 -12.72 8.34 -19.20
C THR A 147 -12.12 8.09 -17.81
N GLU A 148 -12.93 8.14 -16.76
CA GLU A 148 -12.50 7.85 -15.39
C GLU A 148 -12.04 6.39 -15.23
N LEU A 149 -12.79 5.45 -15.80
CA LEU A 149 -12.42 4.03 -15.81
C LEU A 149 -11.07 3.79 -16.51
N GLY A 150 -10.82 4.45 -17.65
CA GLY A 150 -9.53 4.37 -18.34
C GLY A 150 -8.38 4.83 -17.45
N ARG A 151 -8.53 5.97 -16.77
CA ARG A 151 -7.52 6.47 -15.81
C ARG A 151 -7.28 5.48 -14.67
N ILE A 152 -8.34 4.89 -14.10
CA ILE A 152 -8.23 3.88 -13.04
C ILE A 152 -7.49 2.63 -13.56
N ASN A 153 -7.88 2.13 -14.73
CA ASN A 153 -7.27 0.96 -15.37
C ASN A 153 -5.78 1.19 -15.63
N ARG A 154 -5.38 2.38 -16.10
CA ARG A 154 -3.96 2.71 -16.31
C ARG A 154 -3.15 2.63 -15.02
N ILE A 155 -3.67 3.21 -13.93
CA ILE A 155 -3.00 3.18 -12.62
C ILE A 155 -2.87 1.74 -12.11
N ARG A 156 -3.95 0.96 -12.20
CA ARG A 156 -3.99 -0.43 -11.74
C ARG A 156 -3.09 -1.34 -12.58
N LEU A 157 -3.10 -1.22 -13.91
CA LEU A 157 -2.20 -1.96 -14.81
C LEU A 157 -0.73 -1.60 -14.56
N THR A 158 -0.43 -0.31 -14.40
CA THR A 158 0.95 0.13 -14.10
C THR A 158 1.45 -0.53 -12.82
N ARG A 159 0.62 -0.60 -11.77
CA ARG A 159 0.96 -1.29 -10.52
C ARG A 159 1.11 -2.81 -10.70
N LEU A 160 0.20 -3.44 -11.46
CA LEU A 160 0.26 -4.88 -11.72
C LEU A 160 1.51 -5.26 -12.53
N MET A 161 1.97 -4.37 -13.41
CA MET A 161 3.16 -4.54 -14.23
C MET A 161 4.44 -4.00 -13.57
N ALA A 162 4.34 -3.37 -12.40
CA ALA A 162 5.47 -3.06 -11.55
C ALA A 162 5.89 -4.31 -10.77
N ALA A 163 7.17 -4.42 -10.42
CA ALA A 163 7.58 -5.40 -9.43
C ALA A 163 7.01 -4.94 -8.07
N PRO A 164 6.30 -5.78 -7.31
CA PRO A 164 5.84 -5.37 -5.98
C PRO A 164 7.05 -4.98 -5.13
N ALA A 165 7.01 -3.86 -4.43
CA ALA A 165 8.06 -3.52 -3.47
C ALA A 165 8.18 -4.62 -2.41
N ALA A 166 9.37 -4.79 -1.85
CA ALA A 166 9.52 -5.56 -0.63
C ALA A 166 8.72 -4.91 0.50
N SER A 167 8.33 -5.69 1.51
CA SER A 167 7.72 -5.16 2.73
C SER A 167 8.49 -5.61 3.95
N VAL A 168 8.53 -4.75 4.98
CA VAL A 168 9.30 -4.98 6.20
C VAL A 168 8.40 -4.80 7.42
N SER A 169 8.49 -5.73 8.36
CA SER A 169 7.91 -5.62 9.69
C SER A 169 8.98 -5.87 10.75
N THR A 170 8.78 -5.33 11.95
CA THR A 170 9.68 -5.57 13.08
C THR A 170 8.91 -5.76 14.38
N HIS A 171 9.62 -6.28 15.38
CA HIS A 171 9.14 -6.52 16.73
C HIS A 171 10.34 -6.43 17.67
N VAL A 172 10.20 -5.72 18.78
CA VAL A 172 11.25 -5.59 19.80
C VAL A 172 10.81 -6.31 21.07
N LEU A 173 11.60 -7.29 21.50
CA LEU A 173 11.37 -8.04 22.73
C LEU A 173 12.51 -7.78 23.71
N ASP A 174 12.16 -7.34 24.92
CA ASP A 174 13.11 -7.26 26.03
C ASP A 174 13.25 -8.65 26.67
N THR A 175 14.36 -9.33 26.39
CA THR A 175 14.61 -10.69 26.89
C THR A 175 15.04 -10.71 28.34
N SER A 176 15.45 -9.56 28.92
CA SER A 176 15.79 -9.49 30.35
C SER A 176 14.55 -9.48 31.23
N ALA A 177 13.48 -8.83 30.76
CA ALA A 177 12.19 -8.76 31.44
C ALA A 177 11.16 -9.77 30.88
N GLY A 178 11.47 -10.47 29.78
CA GLY A 178 10.59 -11.44 29.13
C GLY A 178 9.31 -10.82 28.56
N ARG A 179 9.35 -9.55 28.15
CA ARG A 179 8.17 -8.79 27.71
C ARG A 179 8.45 -7.94 26.46
N PRO A 180 7.43 -7.57 25.68
CA PRO A 180 7.61 -6.66 24.56
C PRO A 180 8.17 -5.30 25.01
N ALA A 181 9.05 -4.72 24.19
CA ALA A 181 9.58 -3.38 24.42
C ALA A 181 8.70 -2.36 23.69
N ALA A 182 7.79 -1.74 24.43
CA ALA A 182 6.84 -0.75 23.90
C ALA A 182 7.45 0.66 23.86
N GLY A 183 7.03 1.45 22.88
CA GLY A 183 7.45 2.85 22.73
C GLY A 183 8.86 3.06 22.19
N VAL A 184 9.54 2.01 21.70
CA VAL A 184 10.87 2.09 21.08
C VAL A 184 10.72 2.72 19.70
N PRO A 185 11.30 3.91 19.45
CA PRO A 185 11.30 4.51 18.12
C PRO A 185 12.14 3.67 17.14
N VAL A 186 11.61 3.50 15.92
CA VAL A 186 12.26 2.76 14.84
C VAL A 186 12.21 3.59 13.55
N ALA A 187 13.37 4.00 13.06
CA ALA A 187 13.49 4.65 11.75
C ALA A 187 13.78 3.63 10.63
N LEU A 188 13.31 3.94 9.43
CA LEU A 188 13.42 3.12 8.24
C LEU A 188 14.09 3.91 7.11
N ALA A 189 15.14 3.33 6.53
CA ALA A 189 15.78 3.84 5.33
C ALA A 189 15.91 2.74 4.25
N ALA A 190 15.99 3.16 2.99
CA ALA A 190 16.12 2.27 1.84
C ALA A 190 17.15 2.77 0.83
N ARG A 191 17.68 1.85 0.01
CA ARG A 191 18.52 2.18 -1.16
C ARG A 191 18.41 1.15 -2.28
N ALA A 192 18.61 1.61 -3.51
CA ALA A 192 18.53 0.81 -4.73
C ALA A 192 19.79 -0.03 -5.00
N GLY A 193 20.96 0.44 -4.55
CA GLY A 193 22.23 -0.25 -4.73
C GLY A 193 23.16 -0.14 -3.52
N ALA A 194 24.10 -1.09 -3.40
CA ALA A 194 25.02 -1.16 -2.25
C ALA A 194 25.92 0.08 -2.07
N LYS A 195 26.08 0.90 -3.11
CA LYS A 195 26.87 2.14 -3.10
C LYS A 195 26.01 3.40 -3.12
N ASP A 196 24.70 3.26 -3.28
CA ASP A 196 23.79 4.40 -3.32
C ASP A 196 23.60 4.95 -1.90
N PRO A 197 23.32 6.26 -1.78
CA PRO A 197 23.01 6.86 -0.49
C PRO A 197 21.74 6.24 0.09
N TRP A 198 21.67 6.20 1.42
CA TRP A 198 20.44 5.84 2.12
C TRP A 198 19.42 6.98 1.96
N THR A 199 18.19 6.62 1.61
CA THR A 199 17.04 7.52 1.65
C THR A 199 16.24 7.21 2.90
N GLU A 200 16.14 8.17 3.81
CA GLU A 200 15.30 8.07 5.01
C GLU A 200 13.83 8.15 4.60
N LEU A 201 13.03 7.15 4.99
CA LEU A 201 11.62 7.03 4.62
C LEU A 201 10.67 7.47 5.75
N GLY A 202 11.20 7.69 6.96
CA GLY A 202 10.43 7.94 8.17
C GLY A 202 10.57 6.78 9.15
N GLY A 203 9.56 6.55 9.99
CA GLY A 203 9.62 5.53 11.02
C GLY A 203 8.30 5.37 11.77
N SER A 204 8.33 4.54 12.81
CA SER A 204 7.23 4.30 13.74
C SER A 204 7.79 4.12 15.15
N ALA A 205 6.93 3.90 16.15
CA ALA A 205 7.33 3.43 17.47
C ALA A 205 6.63 2.11 17.77
N THR A 206 7.27 1.23 18.54
CA THR A 206 6.66 -0.04 18.91
C THR A 206 5.40 0.14 19.75
N ASP A 207 4.37 -0.65 19.46
CA ASP A 207 3.13 -0.67 20.24
C ASP A 207 3.27 -1.47 21.55
N ALA A 208 2.15 -1.68 22.26
CA ALA A 208 2.13 -2.45 23.51
C ALA A 208 2.58 -3.92 23.35
N ASP A 209 2.49 -4.46 22.13
CA ASP A 209 2.98 -5.79 21.76
C ASP A 209 4.41 -5.74 21.20
N GLY A 210 5.10 -4.59 21.29
CA GLY A 210 6.46 -4.39 20.82
C GLY A 210 6.60 -4.29 19.30
N ARG A 211 5.51 -4.12 18.54
CA ARG A 211 5.51 -4.19 17.07
C ARG A 211 5.40 -2.81 16.44
N CYS A 212 6.05 -2.62 15.28
CA CYS A 212 5.73 -1.51 14.38
C CYS A 212 4.79 -2.02 13.29
N LYS A 213 3.53 -1.53 13.29
CA LYS A 213 2.48 -1.98 12.35
C LYS A 213 2.34 -1.07 11.12
N ASP A 214 3.00 0.07 11.13
CA ASP A 214 2.80 1.20 10.21
C ASP A 214 4.11 1.77 9.66
N LEU A 215 5.13 0.90 9.48
CA LEU A 215 6.36 1.30 8.79
C LEU A 215 6.05 1.80 7.36
N PRO A 216 6.75 2.85 6.89
CA PRO A 216 6.58 3.37 5.53
C PRO A 216 6.78 2.30 4.45
N ALA A 217 6.05 2.42 3.34
CA ALA A 217 6.24 1.55 2.18
C ALA A 217 7.61 1.80 1.53
N LEU A 218 8.25 0.72 1.06
CA LEU A 218 9.53 0.80 0.36
C LEU A 218 9.35 1.25 -1.09
N PRO A 219 10.29 2.01 -1.66
CA PRO A 219 10.39 2.21 -3.10
C PRO A 219 10.51 0.88 -3.86
N ASP A 220 9.92 0.80 -5.06
CA ASP A 220 9.86 -0.43 -5.87
C ASP A 220 11.25 -0.97 -6.29
N ASP A 221 12.25 -0.09 -6.37
CA ASP A 221 13.64 -0.41 -6.73
C ASP A 221 14.55 -0.73 -5.53
N THR A 222 13.98 -0.81 -4.32
CA THR A 222 14.75 -1.08 -3.10
C THR A 222 15.42 -2.45 -3.15
N THR A 223 16.73 -2.49 -2.92
CA THR A 223 17.48 -3.75 -2.76
C THR A 223 18.05 -3.92 -1.37
N GLN A 224 18.15 -2.84 -0.58
CA GLN A 224 18.61 -2.88 0.80
C GLN A 224 17.81 -1.93 1.68
N VAL A 225 17.56 -2.38 2.91
CA VAL A 225 16.81 -1.68 3.94
C VAL A 225 17.69 -1.53 5.17
N ARG A 226 17.48 -0.44 5.91
CA ARG A 226 18.07 -0.21 7.23
C ARG A 226 16.99 0.15 8.23
N LEU A 227 16.98 -0.55 9.36
CA LEU A 227 16.22 -0.21 10.55
C LEU A 227 17.17 0.37 11.60
N VAL A 228 16.75 1.46 12.23
CA VAL A 228 17.47 2.09 13.35
C VAL A 228 16.55 2.11 14.55
N PHE A 229 16.91 1.38 15.61
CA PHE A 229 16.16 1.26 16.85
C PHE A 229 16.78 2.16 17.91
N ASP A 230 16.02 3.14 18.42
CA ASP A 230 16.43 3.98 19.55
C ASP A 230 16.06 3.28 20.86
N THR A 231 17.06 2.61 21.45
CA THR A 231 16.87 1.69 22.58
C THR A 231 17.21 2.34 23.93
N GLU A 232 17.79 3.53 23.92
CA GLU A 232 18.32 4.20 25.11
C GLU A 232 17.23 4.43 26.17
N ALA A 233 16.12 5.07 25.77
CA ALA A 233 15.04 5.40 26.70
C ALA A 233 14.40 4.15 27.31
N HIS A 234 14.23 3.07 26.52
CA HIS A 234 13.68 1.81 27.02
C HIS A 234 14.62 1.18 28.05
N LEU A 235 15.91 1.04 27.71
CA LEU A 235 16.92 0.42 28.58
C LEU A 235 17.22 1.23 29.85
N ALA A 236 17.08 2.55 29.81
CA ALA A 236 17.25 3.40 30.98
C ALA A 236 16.14 3.20 32.04
N THR A 237 14.94 2.77 31.61
CA THR A 237 13.78 2.56 32.51
C THR A 237 13.71 1.15 33.07
N THR A 238 14.42 0.18 32.48
CA THR A 238 14.45 -1.22 32.90
C THR A 238 15.60 -1.50 33.87
N THR A 239 15.52 -1.01 35.12
CA THR A 239 16.29 -1.57 36.25
C THR A 239 15.58 -1.28 37.58
N PRO A 240 15.40 -2.28 38.47
CA PRO A 240 16.51 -2.81 39.25
C PRO A 240 16.79 -4.29 38.97
N ALA A 241 18.08 -4.65 38.94
CA ALA A 241 18.52 -6.03 39.07
C ALA A 241 18.10 -6.55 40.46
N ASP A 242 17.70 -7.82 40.49
CA ASP A 242 17.66 -8.61 41.72
C ASP A 242 19.03 -8.52 42.40
N PRO A 243 19.14 -8.16 43.71
CA PRO A 243 20.41 -8.04 44.43
C PRO A 243 21.28 -9.32 44.43
N GLN A 244 20.79 -10.42 43.85
CA GLN A 244 21.49 -11.71 43.76
C GLN A 244 22.41 -11.85 42.53
N GLN A 245 22.46 -10.89 41.60
CA GLN A 245 23.38 -10.92 40.45
C GLN A 245 24.49 -9.87 40.60
N ASP A 246 25.74 -10.33 40.65
CA ASP A 246 27.00 -9.54 40.62
C ASP A 246 27.20 -8.76 39.28
N ALA A 247 26.12 -8.44 38.57
CA ALA A 247 26.17 -7.65 37.36
C ALA A 247 26.26 -6.16 37.73
N PRO A 248 27.23 -5.39 37.19
CA PRO A 248 27.34 -3.97 37.47
C PRO A 248 26.02 -3.27 37.10
N ALA A 249 25.42 -2.59 38.07
CA ALA A 249 24.21 -1.83 37.85
C ALA A 249 24.46 -0.78 36.74
N LEU A 250 23.50 -0.61 35.84
CA LEU A 250 23.50 0.35 34.70
C LEU A 250 23.66 1.83 35.12
N ARG A 251 23.84 2.12 36.42
CA ARG A 251 23.56 3.42 37.05
C ARG A 251 24.53 4.54 36.71
N ASP A 252 25.76 4.22 36.28
CA ASP A 252 26.81 5.25 36.15
C ASP A 252 27.24 5.58 34.71
N SER A 253 26.67 4.93 33.68
CA SER A 253 27.19 5.06 32.29
C SER A 253 26.16 5.15 31.15
N GLY A 254 24.85 5.14 31.45
CA GLY A 254 23.80 5.10 30.42
C GLY A 254 23.56 3.70 29.84
N ALA A 255 22.66 3.59 28.85
CA ALA A 255 22.38 2.33 28.18
C ALA A 255 23.60 1.87 27.37
N PHE A 256 24.04 0.61 27.52
CA PHE A 256 25.19 0.09 26.78
C PHE A 256 24.95 0.06 25.26
N PHE A 257 23.70 -0.18 24.85
CA PHE A 257 23.22 0.01 23.48
C PHE A 257 22.22 1.17 23.44
N PRO A 258 22.66 2.41 23.19
CA PRO A 258 21.73 3.52 23.04
C PRO A 258 20.97 3.43 21.70
N GLU A 259 21.59 2.86 20.66
CA GLU A 259 21.00 2.64 19.35
C GLU A 259 21.43 1.27 18.80
N VAL A 260 20.54 0.60 18.08
CA VAL A 260 20.86 -0.58 17.27
C VAL A 260 20.52 -0.31 15.80
N THR A 261 21.49 -0.43 14.90
CA THR A 261 21.27 -0.30 13.46
C THR A 261 21.41 -1.66 12.76
N VAL A 262 20.39 -2.04 11.97
CA VAL A 262 20.34 -3.30 11.23
C VAL A 262 20.12 -3.02 9.75
N ALA A 263 21.10 -3.33 8.90
CA ALA A 263 20.98 -3.25 7.45
C ALA A 263 20.93 -4.65 6.82
N PHE A 264 20.01 -4.86 5.89
CA PHE A 264 19.80 -6.16 5.24
C PHE A 264 19.31 -6.01 3.79
N ALA A 265 19.52 -7.06 2.98
CA ALA A 265 19.08 -7.11 1.60
C ALA A 265 17.61 -7.57 1.51
N VAL A 266 16.89 -7.03 0.52
CA VAL A 266 15.50 -7.38 0.24
C VAL A 266 15.30 -7.72 -1.23
N THR A 267 14.33 -8.59 -1.49
CA THR A 267 13.85 -8.95 -2.83
C THR A 267 12.47 -8.33 -3.03
N PRO A 268 12.22 -7.65 -4.17
CA PRO A 268 10.89 -7.17 -4.51
C PRO A 268 9.82 -8.27 -4.38
N GLY A 269 8.72 -7.95 -3.71
CA GLY A 269 7.56 -8.84 -3.52
C GLY A 269 7.65 -9.77 -2.32
N GLU A 270 8.80 -9.83 -1.63
CA GLU A 270 8.93 -10.60 -0.40
C GLU A 270 8.58 -9.76 0.85
N HIS A 271 8.06 -10.45 1.87
CA HIS A 271 7.92 -9.91 3.21
C HIS A 271 9.14 -10.28 4.05
N TYR A 272 9.65 -9.32 4.82
CA TYR A 272 10.76 -9.48 5.75
C TYR A 272 10.33 -9.09 7.16
N HIS A 273 10.19 -10.08 8.03
CA HIS A 273 10.07 -9.83 9.46
C HIS A 273 11.46 -9.82 10.10
N VAL A 274 11.92 -8.68 10.63
CA VAL A 274 13.26 -8.54 11.23
C VAL A 274 13.12 -8.06 12.67
N PRO A 275 12.93 -8.98 13.65
CA PRO A 275 12.82 -8.62 15.06
C PRO A 275 14.16 -8.32 15.72
N LEU A 276 14.10 -7.55 16.81
CA LEU A 276 15.20 -7.26 17.72
C LEU A 276 14.91 -7.91 19.09
N LEU A 277 15.72 -8.89 19.47
CA LEU A 277 15.76 -9.46 20.82
C LEU A 277 16.79 -8.66 21.61
N LEU A 278 16.35 -7.86 22.58
CA LEU A 278 17.17 -6.88 23.28
C LEU A 278 17.32 -7.25 24.76
N ASN A 279 18.54 -7.11 25.29
CA ASN A 279 18.78 -7.02 26.72
C ASN A 279 19.86 -5.94 26.99
N PRO A 280 20.09 -5.54 28.24
CA PRO A 280 21.01 -4.43 28.55
C PRO A 280 22.44 -4.61 28.04
N PHE A 281 22.92 -5.83 27.79
CA PHE A 281 24.32 -6.12 27.44
C PHE A 281 24.49 -7.04 26.22
N GLY A 282 23.40 -7.38 25.54
CA GLY A 282 23.42 -8.10 24.28
C GLY A 282 22.13 -7.91 23.50
N TYR A 283 22.22 -8.09 22.19
CA TYR A 283 21.06 -8.17 21.33
C TYR A 283 21.25 -9.23 20.25
N SER A 284 20.17 -9.72 19.68
CA SER A 284 20.19 -10.55 18.48
C SER A 284 19.08 -10.17 17.51
N VAL A 285 19.37 -10.39 16.23
CA VAL A 285 18.46 -10.11 15.10
C VAL A 285 18.49 -11.30 14.16
N TYR A 286 17.36 -11.58 13.52
CA TYR A 286 17.24 -12.67 12.57
C TYR A 286 16.16 -12.36 11.53
N ARG A 287 16.13 -13.13 10.44
CA ARG A 287 15.02 -13.09 9.48
C ARG A 287 13.93 -14.04 9.97
N GLY A 288 12.80 -13.49 10.40
CA GLY A 288 11.56 -14.24 10.66
C GLY A 288 10.85 -14.64 9.36
N SER A 289 9.94 -15.61 9.49
CA SER A 289 9.03 -16.07 8.43
C SER A 289 7.77 -15.24 8.37
#